data_AF-A0A7S1M3E6-F1
#
_entry.id   AF-A0A7S1M3E6-F1
#
_cell.length_a   1.000
_cell.length_b   1.000
_cell.length_c   1.000
_cell.angle_alpha   90.00
_cell.angle_beta   90.00
_cell.angle_gamma   90.00
#
_symmetry.space_group_name_H-M   'P 1'
#
loop_
_entity.id
_entity.type
_entity.pdbx_description
1 polymer ?
#
loop_
_entity_poly.entity_id
_entity_poly.type
_entity_poly.pdbx_seq_one_letter_code
_entity_poly.pdbx_strand_id
1 'polypeptide(L)'
;IGFICQGVSQLAEVSRMIMGEIVLSGRKLDPLTYNMFLAPICLCVLVIANAVHWSPGTFDDFRGMWLLILANACVAFCLNILVAAVIKECSAVGFVLAGLTKDIAIVLFSSCVFHEHVTHQQAIAFVITIFGVFFWSFMKIYPTAAPVRCLEAMLCSPPTPTEGEKKGLLSKDPPSTAEKRV
;
A
#
# COMPACT_ATOMS: atom_id res chain seq x y z
N ILE A 1 7.39 -1.34 -24.87
CA ILE A 1 6.62 -2.47 -24.28
C ILE A 1 6.82 -2.52 -22.76
N GLY A 2 8.06 -2.60 -22.25
CA GLY A 2 8.33 -2.60 -20.80
C GLY A 2 7.70 -1.45 -20.02
N PHE A 3 7.84 -0.20 -20.50
CA PHE A 3 7.23 0.98 -19.86
C PHE A 3 5.69 0.87 -19.72
N ILE A 4 5.01 0.38 -20.76
CA ILE A 4 3.55 0.23 -20.75
C ILE A 4 3.13 -0.88 -19.79
N CYS A 5 3.84 -2.01 -19.82
CA CYS A 5 3.61 -3.12 -18.89
C CYS A 5 3.77 -2.66 -17.43
N GLN A 6 4.82 -1.87 -17.16
CA GLN A 6 5.05 -1.31 -15.84
C GLN A 6 3.98 -0.31 -15.43
N GLY A 7 3.53 0.55 -16.33
CA GLY A 7 2.39 1.44 -16.07
C GLY A 7 1.13 0.68 -15.68
N VAL A 8 0.78 -0.38 -16.42
CA VAL A 8 -0.37 -1.24 -16.11
C VAL A 8 -0.20 -1.96 -14.77
N SER A 9 1.00 -2.46 -14.48
CA SER A 9 1.32 -3.09 -13.19
C SER A 9 1.10 -2.15 -12.02
N GLN A 10 1.54 -0.89 -12.11
CA GLN A 10 1.35 0.08 -11.05
C GLN A 10 -0.12 0.44 -10.84
N LEU A 11 -0.90 0.53 -11.93
CA LEU A 11 -2.35 0.75 -11.82
C LEU A 11 -3.05 -0.40 -11.10
N ALA A 12 -2.68 -1.64 -11.40
CA ALA A 12 -3.22 -2.81 -10.73
C ALA A 12 -2.86 -2.84 -9.23
N GLU A 13 -1.60 -2.55 -8.90
CA GLU A 13 -1.11 -2.50 -7.51
C GLU A 13 -1.84 -1.43 -6.69
N VAL A 14 -1.95 -0.21 -7.23
CA VAL A 14 -2.67 0.88 -6.57
C VAL A 14 -4.16 0.56 -6.41
N SER A 15 -4.78 -0.04 -7.43
CA SER A 15 -6.18 -0.48 -7.37
C SER A 15 -6.40 -1.49 -6.26
N ARG A 16 -5.50 -2.47 -6.10
CA ARG A 16 -5.55 -3.46 -5.02
C ARG A 16 -5.48 -2.80 -3.64
N MET A 17 -4.59 -1.82 -3.47
CA MET A 17 -4.46 -1.07 -2.21
C MET A 17 -5.74 -0.30 -1.86
N ILE A 18 -6.32 0.40 -2.84
CA ILE A 18 -7.57 1.17 -2.66
C ILE A 18 -8.74 0.24 -2.36
N MET A 19 -8.88 -0.88 -3.08
CA MET A 19 -9.92 -1.88 -2.80
C MET A 19 -9.78 -2.45 -1.37
N GLY A 20 -8.54 -2.69 -0.92
CA GLY A 20 -8.26 -3.07 0.46
C GLY A 20 -8.75 -2.04 1.47
N GLU A 21 -8.39 -0.77 1.27
CA GLU A 21 -8.82 0.35 2.12
C GLU A 21 -10.34 0.51 2.15
N ILE A 22 -11.03 0.39 1.01
CA ILE A 22 -12.50 0.48 0.92
C ILE A 22 -13.18 -0.65 1.68
N VAL A 23 -12.69 -1.89 1.54
CA VAL A 23 -13.24 -3.05 2.26
C VAL A 23 -13.05 -2.92 3.77
N LEU A 24 -11.88 -2.42 4.20
CA LEU A 24 -11.54 -2.18 5.61
C LEU A 24 -12.30 -0.98 6.22
N SER A 25 -12.64 0.03 5.40
CA SER A 25 -13.37 1.22 5.86
C SER A 25 -14.89 1.02 5.86
N GLY A 26 -15.43 0.23 4.91
CA GLY A 26 -16.87 0.01 4.73
C GLY A 26 -17.50 -0.98 5.72
N ARG A 27 -16.71 -1.91 6.26
CA ARG A 27 -17.07 -2.70 7.44
C ARG A 27 -15.97 -2.49 8.46
N LYS A 28 -16.27 -2.23 9.73
CA LYS A 28 -15.31 -2.17 10.86
C LYS A 28 -14.61 -3.53 11.05
N LEU A 29 -13.89 -4.01 10.06
CA LEU A 29 -13.19 -5.27 10.02
C LEU A 29 -11.76 -5.00 10.45
N ASP A 30 -11.30 -5.82 11.38
CA ASP A 30 -9.90 -5.83 11.74
C ASP A 30 -9.04 -6.38 10.60
N PRO A 31 -7.82 -5.86 10.41
CA PRO A 31 -6.94 -6.25 9.31
C PRO A 31 -6.57 -7.73 9.40
N LEU A 32 -6.61 -8.29 10.61
CA LEU A 32 -6.51 -9.73 10.84
C LEU A 32 -7.66 -10.52 10.19
N THR A 33 -8.89 -10.02 10.30
CA THR A 33 -10.08 -10.63 9.69
C THR A 33 -10.02 -10.57 8.17
N TYR A 34 -9.55 -9.46 7.60
CA TYR A 34 -9.31 -9.35 6.15
C TYR A 34 -8.29 -10.41 5.68
N ASN A 35 -7.17 -10.56 6.39
CA ASN A 35 -6.16 -11.56 6.06
C ASN A 35 -6.71 -12.99 6.21
N MET A 36 -7.57 -13.26 7.20
CA MET A 36 -8.23 -14.56 7.36
C MET A 36 -9.14 -14.91 6.19
N PHE A 37 -9.81 -13.93 5.55
CA PHE A 37 -10.59 -14.18 4.35
C PHE A 37 -9.74 -14.38 3.09
N LEU A 38 -8.56 -13.76 3.03
CA LEU A 38 -7.63 -13.88 1.91
C LEU A 38 -6.85 -15.21 1.95
N ALA A 39 -6.49 -15.69 3.15
CA ALA A 39 -5.74 -16.93 3.36
C ALA A 39 -6.28 -18.17 2.62
N PRO A 40 -7.59 -18.51 2.66
CA PRO A 40 -8.11 -19.67 1.93
C PRO A 40 -8.02 -19.50 0.41
N ILE A 41 -8.20 -18.27 -0.10
CA ILE A 41 -8.10 -17.99 -1.54
C ILE A 41 -6.64 -18.17 -1.99
N CYS A 42 -5.68 -17.62 -1.24
CA CYS A 42 -4.25 -17.83 -1.50
C CYS A 42 -3.87 -19.30 -1.45
N LEU A 43 -4.38 -20.07 -0.48
CA LEU A 43 -4.14 -21.51 -0.39
C LEU A 43 -4.66 -22.24 -1.63
N CYS A 44 -5.89 -21.95 -2.07
CA CYS A 44 -6.46 -22.58 -3.27
C CYS A 44 -5.62 -22.31 -4.51
N VAL A 45 -5.20 -21.05 -4.74
CA VAL A 45 -4.34 -20.69 -5.87
C VAL A 45 -2.98 -21.38 -5.77
N LEU A 46 -2.39 -21.43 -4.57
CA LEU A 46 -1.09 -22.07 -4.36
C LEU A 46 -1.14 -23.58 -4.58
N VAL A 47 -2.21 -24.24 -4.14
CA VAL A 47 -2.44 -25.68 -4.37
C VAL A 47 -2.60 -25.96 -5.86
N ILE A 48 -3.38 -25.15 -6.59
CA ILE A 48 -3.53 -25.30 -8.04
C ILE A 48 -2.20 -25.09 -8.76
N ALA A 49 -1.46 -24.04 -8.41
CA ALA A 49 -0.16 -23.75 -9.02
C ALA A 49 0.86 -24.88 -8.77
N ASN A 50 0.87 -25.43 -7.56
CA ASN A 50 1.73 -26.56 -7.19
C ASN A 50 1.34 -27.84 -7.93
N ALA A 51 0.04 -28.10 -8.10
CA ALA A 51 -0.46 -29.24 -8.87
C ALA A 51 -0.05 -29.17 -10.36
N VAL A 52 -0.03 -27.97 -10.95
CA VAL A 52 0.37 -27.77 -12.35
C VAL A 52 1.89 -27.90 -12.56
N HIS A 53 2.71 -27.48 -11.58
CA HIS A 53 4.18 -27.49 -11.68
C HIS A 53 4.83 -28.67 -10.95
N TRP A 54 4.07 -29.72 -10.69
CA TRP A 54 4.52 -30.84 -9.88
C TRP A 54 5.67 -31.59 -10.55
N SER A 55 6.82 -31.66 -9.86
CA SER A 55 8.00 -32.42 -10.28
C SER A 55 8.28 -33.54 -9.26
N PRO A 56 8.69 -34.75 -9.71
CA PRO A 56 8.93 -35.88 -8.81
C PRO A 56 10.04 -35.66 -7.76
N GLY A 57 10.90 -34.64 -7.92
CA GLY A 57 11.95 -34.29 -6.95
C GLY A 57 11.50 -33.35 -5.82
N THR A 58 10.33 -32.71 -5.93
CA THR A 58 9.90 -31.64 -5.01
C THR A 58 9.74 -32.11 -3.57
N PHE A 59 9.40 -33.39 -3.34
CA PHE A 59 9.22 -33.94 -1.99
C PHE A 59 10.53 -34.13 -1.22
N ASP A 60 11.63 -34.45 -1.92
CA ASP A 60 12.95 -34.64 -1.30
C ASP A 60 13.54 -33.27 -0.92
N ASP A 61 13.44 -32.29 -1.82
CA ASP A 61 13.84 -30.90 -1.55
C ASP A 61 13.04 -30.27 -0.40
N PHE A 62 11.73 -30.58 -0.31
CA PHE A 62 10.89 -30.12 0.79
C PHE A 62 11.36 -30.66 2.14
N ARG A 63 11.77 -31.93 2.22
CA ARG A 63 12.31 -32.51 3.46
C ARG A 63 13.64 -31.89 3.86
N GLY A 64 14.51 -31.60 2.89
CA GLY A 64 15.80 -30.96 3.16
C GLY A 64 15.68 -29.52 3.66
N MET A 65 14.63 -28.79 3.27
CA MET A 65 14.48 -27.35 3.52
C MET A 65 13.22 -26.97 4.31
N TRP A 66 12.54 -27.93 4.94
CA TRP A 66 11.24 -27.70 5.60
C TRP A 66 11.26 -26.56 6.62
N LEU A 67 12.36 -26.40 7.36
CA LEU A 67 12.53 -25.35 8.36
C LEU A 67 12.59 -23.95 7.73
N LEU A 68 13.31 -23.82 6.61
CA LEU A 68 13.41 -22.59 5.82
C LEU A 68 12.07 -22.24 5.17
N ILE A 69 11.36 -23.24 4.66
CA ILE A 69 10.02 -23.06 4.06
C ILE A 69 9.03 -22.60 5.13
N LEU A 70 9.07 -23.20 6.32
CA LEU A 70 8.22 -22.79 7.43
C LEU A 70 8.53 -21.37 7.89
N ALA A 71 9.82 -21.03 8.05
CA ALA A 71 10.24 -19.67 8.41
C ALA A 71 9.78 -18.64 7.36
N ASN A 72 9.95 -18.93 6.07
CA ASN A 72 9.50 -18.06 4.99
C ASN A 72 7.96 -17.91 5.01
N ALA A 73 7.22 -19.00 5.23
CA ALA A 73 5.76 -18.95 5.35
C ALA A 73 5.31 -18.07 6.54
N CYS A 74 5.98 -18.18 7.69
CA CYS A 74 5.71 -17.32 8.84
C CYS A 74 5.99 -15.84 8.54
N VAL A 75 7.13 -15.53 7.92
CA VAL A 75 7.47 -14.14 7.54
C VAL A 75 6.46 -13.59 6.53
N ALA A 76 6.10 -14.37 5.51
CA ALA A 76 5.09 -13.98 4.53
C ALA A 76 3.72 -13.75 5.18
N PHE A 77 3.30 -14.57 6.13
CA PHE A 77 2.06 -14.38 6.88
C PHE A 77 2.09 -13.09 7.70
N CYS A 78 3.17 -12.85 8.45
CA CYS A 78 3.37 -11.61 9.20
C CYS A 78 3.35 -10.38 8.28
N LEU A 79 3.98 -10.46 7.11
CA LEU A 79 4.00 -9.38 6.13
C LEU A 79 2.60 -9.08 5.57
N ASN A 80 1.80 -10.10 5.26
CA ASN A 80 0.42 -9.91 4.79
C ASN A 80 -0.46 -9.25 5.86
N ILE A 81 -0.32 -9.63 7.13
CA ILE A 81 -1.00 -8.96 8.25
C ILE A 81 -0.50 -7.52 8.39
N LEU A 82 0.81 -7.31 8.34
CA LEU A 82 1.41 -5.99 8.50
C LEU A 82 0.94 -5.04 7.40
N VAL A 83 0.90 -5.48 6.15
CA VAL A 83 0.38 -4.67 5.02
C VAL A 83 -1.09 -4.32 5.27
N ALA A 84 -1.94 -5.28 5.63
CA ALA A 84 -3.34 -5.01 5.92
C ALA A 84 -3.52 -4.04 7.10
N ALA A 85 -2.72 -4.18 8.15
CA ALA A 85 -2.72 -3.30 9.32
C ALA A 85 -2.23 -1.89 8.98
N VAL A 86 -1.17 -1.78 8.18
CA VAL A 86 -0.62 -0.50 7.71
C VAL A 86 -1.61 0.22 6.79
N ILE A 87 -2.35 -0.50 5.94
CA ILE A 87 -3.41 0.10 5.10
C ILE A 87 -4.58 0.63 5.96
N LYS A 88 -4.89 -0.04 7.07
CA LYS A 88 -5.95 0.43 7.99
C LYS A 88 -5.55 1.71 8.73
N GLU A 89 -4.31 1.78 9.20
CA GLU A 89 -3.83 2.91 10.03
C GLU A 89 -3.20 4.05 9.22
N CYS A 90 -2.72 3.77 8.01
CA CYS A 90 -2.08 4.72 7.12
C CYS A 90 -2.91 4.89 5.85
N SER A 91 -3.23 6.14 5.48
CA SER A 91 -3.89 6.44 4.20
C SER A 91 -3.19 5.73 3.04
N ALA A 92 -3.95 5.03 2.18
CA ALA A 92 -3.39 4.21 1.11
C ALA A 92 -2.40 4.99 0.22
N VAL A 93 -2.61 6.29 0.04
CA VAL A 93 -1.70 7.18 -0.69
C VAL A 93 -0.33 7.25 -0.04
N GLY A 94 -0.25 7.36 1.30
CA GLY A 94 1.01 7.40 2.03
C GLY A 94 1.78 6.09 1.94
N PHE A 95 1.08 4.96 1.98
CA PHE A 95 1.69 3.63 1.83
C PHE A 95 2.31 3.45 0.44
N VAL A 96 1.58 3.83 -0.62
CA VAL A 96 2.09 3.78 -1.99
C VAL A 96 3.32 4.68 -2.16
N LEU A 97 3.30 5.90 -1.64
CA LEU A 97 4.44 6.82 -1.72
C LEU A 97 5.67 6.33 -0.95
N ALA A 98 5.48 5.71 0.22
CA ALA A 98 6.56 5.07 0.97
C ALA A 98 7.15 3.87 0.21
N GLY A 99 6.30 3.07 -0.44
CA GLY A 99 6.72 1.98 -1.32
C GLY A 99 7.58 2.46 -2.48
N LEU A 100 7.16 3.54 -3.16
CA LEU A 100 7.93 4.17 -4.24
C LEU A 100 9.29 4.70 -3.74
N THR A 101 9.31 5.34 -2.56
CA THR A 101 10.56 5.85 -1.97
C THR A 101 11.53 4.71 -1.64
N LYS A 102 11.02 3.60 -1.09
CA LYS A 102 11.81 2.38 -0.82
C LYS A 102 12.42 1.83 -2.11
N ASP A 103 11.62 1.73 -3.18
CA ASP A 103 12.06 1.18 -4.46
C ASP A 103 13.23 2.00 -5.05
N ILE A 104 13.10 3.32 -5.07
CA ILE A 104 14.16 4.23 -5.52
C ILE A 104 15.44 4.06 -4.67
N ALA A 105 15.29 4.00 -3.35
CA ALA A 105 16.44 3.82 -2.45
C ALA A 105 17.19 2.50 -2.74
N ILE A 106 16.45 1.41 -2.99
CA ILE A 106 17.03 0.11 -3.35
C ILE A 106 17.77 0.20 -4.68
N VAL A 107 17.17 0.81 -5.71
CA VAL A 107 17.81 0.93 -7.03
C VAL A 107 19.07 1.78 -6.96
N LEU A 108 19.04 2.91 -6.24
CA LEU A 108 20.22 3.77 -6.06
C LEU A 108 21.33 3.06 -5.29
N PHE A 109 20.98 2.35 -4.21
CA PHE A 109 21.93 1.56 -3.44
C PHE A 109 22.56 0.46 -4.30
N SER A 110 21.73 -0.26 -5.06
CA SER A 110 22.19 -1.31 -5.99
C SER A 110 23.14 -0.74 -7.05
N SER A 111 22.78 0.37 -7.69
CA SER A 111 23.66 1.02 -8.68
C SER A 111 24.98 1.49 -8.06
N CYS A 112 24.97 1.99 -6.82
CA CYS A 112 26.19 2.43 -6.15
C CYS A 112 27.12 1.26 -5.79
N VAL A 113 26.58 0.11 -5.38
CA VAL A 113 27.36 -1.07 -4.98
C VAL A 113 27.87 -1.85 -6.19
N PHE A 114 27.01 -2.07 -7.18
CA PHE A 114 27.30 -2.89 -8.36
C PHE A 114 27.85 -2.09 -9.55
N HIS A 115 27.95 -0.76 -9.43
CA HIS A 115 28.40 0.16 -10.48
C HIS A 115 27.61 -0.02 -11.81
N GLU A 116 26.33 -0.41 -11.71
CA GLU A 116 25.47 -0.54 -12.88
C GLU A 116 25.04 0.84 -13.41
N HIS A 117 25.00 0.95 -14.74
CA HIS A 117 24.59 2.16 -15.43
C HIS A 117 23.08 2.41 -15.34
N VAL A 118 22.69 3.43 -14.58
CA VAL A 118 21.30 3.95 -14.57
C VAL A 118 21.04 4.72 -15.87
N THR A 119 19.99 4.35 -16.59
CA THR A 119 19.61 5.03 -17.82
C THR A 119 19.11 6.46 -17.54
N HIS A 120 19.34 7.40 -18.45
CA HIS A 120 18.91 8.80 -18.28
C HIS A 120 17.39 8.92 -18.05
N GLN A 121 16.60 8.05 -18.68
CA GLN A 121 15.15 8.01 -18.50
C GLN A 121 14.74 7.63 -17.07
N GLN A 122 15.43 6.67 -16.45
CA GLN A 122 15.18 6.28 -15.05
C GLN A 122 15.58 7.40 -14.09
N ALA A 123 16.72 8.05 -14.33
CA ALA A 123 17.17 9.18 -13.51
C ALA A 123 16.13 10.31 -13.48
N ILE A 124 15.58 10.68 -14.65
CA ILE A 124 14.52 11.70 -14.74
C ILE A 124 13.26 11.24 -13.99
N ALA A 125 12.86 9.98 -14.14
CA ALA A 125 11.70 9.44 -13.43
C ALA A 125 11.87 9.51 -11.90
N PHE A 126 13.04 9.13 -11.38
CA PHE A 126 13.32 9.19 -9.93
C PHE A 126 13.25 10.61 -9.38
N VAL A 127 13.78 11.61 -10.10
CA VAL A 127 13.69 13.02 -9.70
C VAL A 127 12.23 13.47 -9.63
N ILE A 128 11.43 13.16 -10.65
CA ILE A 128 10.00 13.51 -10.68
C ILE A 128 9.25 12.82 -9.54
N THR A 129 9.51 11.54 -9.27
CA THR A 129 8.86 10.80 -8.19
C THR A 129 9.23 11.36 -6.82
N ILE A 130 10.52 11.63 -6.55
CA ILE A 130 10.96 12.22 -5.28
C ILE A 130 10.31 13.59 -5.07
N PHE A 131 10.25 14.42 -6.11
CA PHE A 131 9.59 15.73 -6.04
C PHE A 131 8.10 15.58 -5.72
N GLY A 132 7.39 14.64 -6.36
CA GLY A 132 5.99 14.36 -6.08
C GLY A 132 5.74 13.88 -4.65
N VAL A 133 6.57 12.97 -4.14
CA VAL A 133 6.50 12.48 -2.75
C VAL A 133 6.74 13.62 -1.76
N PHE A 134 7.74 14.46 -2.02
CA PHE A 134 8.06 15.61 -1.18
C PHE A 134 6.91 16.62 -1.18
N PHE A 135 6.36 16.93 -2.37
CA PHE A 135 5.24 17.85 -2.49
C PHE A 135 4.00 17.33 -1.76
N TRP A 136 3.66 16.05 -1.91
CA TRP A 136 2.54 15.44 -1.17
C TRP A 136 2.75 15.49 0.35
N SER A 137 3.96 15.16 0.81
CA SER A 137 4.32 15.21 2.23
C SER A 137 4.23 16.64 2.77
N PHE A 138 4.70 17.62 2.00
CA PHE A 138 4.63 19.04 2.34
C PHE A 138 3.18 19.53 2.45
N MET A 139 2.31 19.17 1.50
CA MET A 139 0.87 19.50 1.56
C MET A 139 0.20 18.90 2.79
N LYS A 140 0.57 17.67 3.18
CA LYS A 140 0.00 16.99 4.34
C LYS A 140 0.46 17.61 5.68
N ILE A 141 1.70 18.07 5.76
CA ILE A 141 2.27 18.68 6.98
C ILE A 141 1.84 20.14 7.14
N TYR A 142 1.75 20.90 6.03
CA TYR A 142 1.40 22.32 6.04
C TYR A 142 0.13 22.61 5.22
N PRO A 143 -1.06 22.16 5.67
CA PRO A 143 -2.32 22.32 4.94
C PRO A 143 -2.71 23.80 4.74
N THR A 144 -2.21 24.71 5.58
CA THR A 144 -2.51 26.16 5.49
C THR A 144 -1.52 26.96 4.64
N ALA A 145 -0.53 26.31 4.03
CA ALA A 145 0.49 27.00 3.24
C ALA A 145 -0.12 27.63 1.96
N ALA A 146 0.41 28.79 1.56
CA ALA A 146 0.02 29.50 0.33
C ALA A 146 -0.05 28.62 -0.94
N PRO A 147 0.91 27.70 -1.22
CA PRO A 147 0.80 26.82 -2.39
C PRO A 147 -0.37 25.83 -2.30
N VAL A 148 -0.74 25.34 -1.11
CA VAL A 148 -1.90 24.46 -0.92
C VAL A 148 -3.18 25.24 -1.24
N ARG A 149 -3.31 26.45 -0.70
CA ARG A 149 -4.47 27.31 -0.95
C ARG A 149 -4.59 27.77 -2.40
N CYS A 150 -3.46 28.05 -3.06
CA CYS A 150 -3.42 28.38 -4.48
C CYS A 150 -3.91 27.18 -5.33
N LEU A 151 -3.45 25.97 -4.98
CA LEU A 151 -3.87 24.75 -5.64
C LEU A 151 -5.35 24.43 -5.38
N GLU A 152 -5.83 24.59 -4.15
CA GLU A 152 -7.26 24.46 -3.80
C GLU A 152 -8.12 25.47 -4.56
N ALA A 153 -7.66 26.72 -4.71
CA ALA A 153 -8.32 27.75 -5.49
C ALA A 153 -8.35 27.43 -6.99
N MET A 154 -7.28 26.86 -7.53
CA MET A 154 -7.22 26.39 -8.93
C MET A 154 -8.13 25.18 -9.17
N LEU A 155 -8.20 24.25 -8.21
CA LEU A 155 -8.98 23.01 -8.31
C LEU A 155 -10.45 23.20 -7.90
N CYS A 156 -10.85 24.40 -7.46
CA CYS A 156 -12.19 24.71 -6.96
C CYS A 156 -12.66 23.71 -5.88
N SER A 157 -11.72 23.22 -5.07
CA SER A 157 -12.01 22.24 -4.02
C SER A 157 -12.45 22.98 -2.74
N PRO A 158 -13.41 22.45 -1.96
CA PRO A 158 -13.72 23.01 -0.65
C PRO A 158 -12.45 22.97 0.23
N PRO A 159 -12.21 24.00 1.05
CA PRO A 159 -10.99 24.11 1.85
C PRO A 159 -10.84 22.87 2.74
N THR A 160 -9.68 22.24 2.72
CA THR A 160 -9.43 21.08 3.58
C THR A 160 -9.52 21.49 5.06
N PRO A 161 -10.40 20.86 5.87
CA PRO A 161 -10.55 21.23 7.27
C PRO A 161 -9.25 20.95 8.02
N THR A 162 -8.77 21.95 8.77
CA THR A 162 -7.56 21.85 9.59
C THR A 162 -7.71 20.74 10.64
N GLU A 163 -6.60 20.13 11.10
CA GLU A 163 -6.66 19.08 12.14
C GLU A 163 -7.39 19.53 13.43
N GLY A 164 -7.34 20.83 13.75
CA GLY A 164 -8.10 21.43 14.85
C GLY A 164 -9.61 21.42 14.63
N GLU A 165 -10.08 21.70 13.41
CA GLU A 165 -11.50 21.62 13.04
C GLU A 165 -11.99 20.17 12.94
N LYS A 166 -11.16 19.23 12.44
CA LYS A 166 -11.51 17.79 12.44
C LYS A 166 -11.78 17.26 13.84
N LYS A 167 -10.96 17.62 14.84
CA LYS A 167 -11.19 17.25 16.24
C LYS A 167 -12.45 17.90 16.82
N GLY A 168 -12.75 19.15 16.47
CA GLY A 168 -13.97 19.85 16.92
C GLY A 168 -15.26 19.35 16.26
N LEU A 169 -15.18 18.84 15.02
CA LEU A 169 -16.30 18.21 14.31
C LEU A 169 -16.55 16.78 14.79
N LEU A 170 -15.49 16.01 15.10
CA LEU A 170 -15.57 14.67 15.68
C LEU A 170 -15.98 14.65 17.16
N SER A 171 -15.84 15.76 17.90
CA SER A 171 -16.42 15.87 19.25
C SER A 171 -17.91 16.23 19.23
N LYS A 172 -18.48 16.43 18.03
CA LYS A 172 -19.85 16.84 17.78
C LYS A 172 -20.63 15.69 17.15
N ASP A 173 -20.52 14.48 17.71
CA ASP A 173 -21.42 13.40 17.33
C ASP A 173 -22.86 13.75 17.76
N PRO A 174 -23.87 13.55 16.89
CA PRO A 174 -25.28 13.75 17.23
C PRO A 174 -25.75 12.72 18.28
N PRO A 175 -26.77 13.04 19.09
CA PRO A 175 -27.26 12.17 20.16
C PRO A 175 -27.72 10.82 19.60
N SER A 176 -27.38 9.77 20.35
CA SER A 176 -27.78 8.39 20.09
C SER A 176 -29.22 8.30 19.60
N THR A 177 -29.43 7.75 18.41
CA THR A 177 -30.73 7.23 17.99
C THR A 177 -31.00 5.93 18.77
N ALA A 178 -31.17 6.07 20.09
CA ALA A 178 -31.98 5.17 20.88
C ALA A 178 -33.39 5.77 20.87
N GLU A 179 -34.39 4.91 20.77
CA GLU A 179 -35.81 5.22 20.92
C GLU A 179 -36.51 5.86 19.70
N LYS A 180 -37.13 5.00 18.88
CA LYS A 180 -38.57 5.03 18.55
C LYS A 180 -38.87 4.01 17.45
N ARG A 181 -39.18 2.79 17.86
CA ARG A 181 -40.07 1.91 17.10
C ARG A 181 -41.29 1.68 18.00
N VAL A 182 -42.30 2.53 17.77
CA VAL A 182 -43.71 2.22 18.05
C VAL A 182 -44.17 1.28 16.95
#